data_AF-A0A413F8T3-F1
#
_entry.id   AF-A0A413F8T3-F1
#
_cell.length_a   1.000
_cell.length_b   1.000
_cell.length_c   1.000
_cell.angle_alpha   90.00
_cell.angle_beta   90.00
_cell.angle_gamma   90.00
#
_symmetry.space_group_name_H-M   'P 1'
#
loop_
_entity.id
_entity.type
_entity.pdbx_description
1 polymer ?
#
loop_
_entity_poly.entity_id
_entity_poly.type
_entity_poly.pdbx_seq_one_letter_code
_entity_poly.pdbx_strand_id
1 'polypeptide(L)'
;MLEQGHSYRCFETMLMFVKEECPLAMVRECYGRIADLVAWGYPFARLMLPEGELGNAYAFRVEQMADCLCREDFEGFCNQWVALLEQEEEKVSGLGTQPGSC
;
A
#
# COMPACT_ATOMS: atom_id res chain seq x y z
N MET A 1 14.80 12.09 -7.84
CA MET A 1 14.54 10.94 -8.72
C MET A 1 14.18 9.77 -7.83
N LEU A 2 12.90 9.41 -7.74
CA LEU A 2 12.49 8.13 -7.16
C LEU A 2 12.95 7.04 -8.13
N GLU A 3 13.84 6.17 -7.68
CA GLU A 3 14.26 5.00 -8.47
C GLU A 3 13.01 4.17 -8.82
N GLN A 4 12.75 4.00 -10.12
CA GLN A 4 11.60 3.27 -10.62
C GLN A 4 11.64 1.84 -10.08
N GLY A 5 10.55 1.41 -9.43
CA GLY A 5 10.38 0.04 -8.95
C GLY A 5 10.52 -0.18 -7.45
N HIS A 6 10.76 0.85 -6.63
CA HIS A 6 10.89 0.71 -5.17
C HIS A 6 9.76 1.32 -4.33
N SER A 7 8.66 1.77 -4.96
CA SER A 7 7.49 2.35 -4.27
C SER A 7 6.91 1.43 -3.19
N TYR A 8 6.98 0.11 -3.38
CA TYR A 8 6.55 -0.89 -2.40
C TYR A 8 7.31 -0.81 -1.07
N ARG A 9 8.58 -0.34 -1.08
CA ARG A 9 9.39 -0.19 0.14
C ARG A 9 8.83 0.89 1.06
N CYS A 10 8.14 1.88 0.52
CA CYS A 10 7.46 2.91 1.32
C CYS A 10 6.36 2.27 2.18
N PHE A 11 5.61 1.32 1.64
CA PHE A 11 4.57 0.60 2.37
C PHE A 11 5.17 -0.32 3.43
N GLU A 12 6.23 -1.07 3.08
CA GLU A 12 6.95 -1.91 4.03
C GLU A 12 7.48 -1.10 5.22
N THR A 13 8.11 0.05 4.94
CA THR A 13 8.64 0.95 5.98
C THR A 13 7.54 1.47 6.89
N MET A 14 6.40 1.89 6.34
CA MET A 14 5.25 2.36 7.13
C MET A 14 4.68 1.27 8.03
N LEU A 15 4.43 0.08 7.47
CA LEU A 15 3.83 -1.02 8.20
C LEU A 15 4.74 -1.50 9.33
N MET A 16 6.06 -1.54 9.09
CA MET A 16 7.06 -1.83 10.12
C MET A 16 7.06 -0.76 11.22
N PHE A 17 7.05 0.52 10.87
CA PHE A 17 6.98 1.60 11.84
C PHE A 17 5.77 1.47 12.76
N VAL A 18 4.57 1.23 12.21
CA VAL A 18 3.35 1.05 13.04
C VAL A 18 3.45 -0.20 13.93
N LYS A 19 4.01 -1.29 13.41
CA LYS A 19 4.21 -2.54 14.15
C LYS A 19 5.16 -2.38 15.34
N GLU A 20 6.20 -1.56 15.20
CA GLU A 20 7.27 -1.37 16.19
C GLU A 20 6.96 -0.25 17.19
N GLU A 21 6.44 0.89 16.72
CA GLU A 21 6.35 2.12 17.50
C GLU A 21 4.95 2.38 18.09
N CYS A 22 3.90 1.71 17.61
CA CYS A 22 2.55 1.98 18.11
C CYS A 22 2.36 1.46 19.55
N PRO A 23 1.90 2.28 20.51
CA PRO A 23 1.72 1.85 21.90
C PRO A 23 0.51 0.90 22.08
N LEU A 24 -0.38 0.81 21.08
CA LEU A 24 -1.58 -0.01 21.14
C LEU A 24 -1.31 -1.41 20.58
N ALA A 25 -1.31 -2.41 21.45
CA ALA A 25 -1.01 -3.81 21.09
C ALA A 25 -1.93 -4.36 19.98
N MET A 26 -3.22 -4.03 20.00
CA MET A 26 -4.17 -4.45 18.97
C MET A 26 -3.82 -3.84 17.59
N VAL A 27 -3.43 -2.57 17.54
CA VAL A 27 -3.03 -1.91 16.29
C VAL A 27 -1.77 -2.54 15.73
N ARG A 28 -0.77 -2.81 16.59
CA ARG A 28 0.44 -3.53 16.20
C ARG A 28 0.16 -4.91 15.61
N GLU A 29 -0.76 -5.66 16.22
CA GLU A 29 -1.13 -7.00 15.72
C GLU A 29 -1.81 -6.92 14.35
N CYS A 30 -2.78 -6.02 14.18
CA CYS A 30 -3.46 -5.81 12.90
C CYS A 30 -2.48 -5.41 11.79
N TYR A 31 -1.64 -4.40 12.03
CA TYR A 31 -0.67 -3.93 11.05
C TYR A 31 0.47 -4.92 10.83
N GLY A 32 0.82 -5.74 11.84
CA GLY A 32 1.74 -6.86 11.68
C GLY A 32 1.20 -7.91 10.73
N ARG A 33 -0.08 -8.30 10.86
CA ARG A 33 -0.72 -9.23 9.92
C ARG A 33 -0.82 -8.64 8.51
N ILE A 34 -1.10 -7.34 8.39
CA ILE A 34 -1.10 -6.66 7.08
C ILE A 34 0.30 -6.66 6.47
N ALA A 35 1.35 -6.39 7.25
CA ALA A 35 2.75 -6.45 6.78
C ALA A 35 3.11 -7.84 6.28
N ASP A 36 2.75 -8.88 7.04
CA ASP A 36 2.96 -10.26 6.63
C ASP A 36 2.18 -10.53 5.32
N LEU A 37 0.89 -10.20 5.27
CA LEU A 37 0.06 -10.36 4.06
C LEU A 37 0.59 -9.59 2.85
N VAL A 38 1.19 -8.40 3.02
CA VAL A 38 1.83 -7.64 1.94
C VAL A 38 3.11 -8.33 1.47
N ALA A 39 3.92 -8.89 2.38
CA ALA A 39 5.09 -9.67 2.02
C ALA A 39 4.72 -10.94 1.21
N TRP A 40 3.60 -11.58 1.56
CA TRP A 40 3.03 -12.72 0.82
C TRP A 40 2.26 -12.30 -0.44
N GLY A 41 1.66 -11.10 -0.43
CA GLY A 41 0.89 -10.51 -1.52
C GLY A 41 1.77 -9.88 -2.59
N TYR A 42 3.00 -9.49 -2.27
CA TYR A 42 3.97 -8.95 -3.23
C TYR A 42 4.26 -9.91 -4.40
N PRO A 43 4.48 -11.23 -4.18
CA PRO A 43 4.47 -12.22 -5.25
C PRO A 43 3.21 -12.23 -6.11
N PHE A 44 2.02 -12.10 -5.50
CA PHE A 44 0.75 -12.09 -6.23
C PHE A 44 0.51 -10.78 -7.01
N ALA A 45 0.79 -9.62 -6.41
CA ALA A 45 0.73 -8.33 -7.06
C ALA A 45 1.70 -8.26 -8.25
N ARG A 46 2.88 -8.88 -8.12
CA ARG A 46 3.87 -9.01 -9.20
C ARG A 46 3.46 -10.00 -10.31
N LEU A 47 2.59 -10.96 -10.01
CA LEU A 47 2.00 -11.88 -10.99
C LEU A 47 0.77 -11.27 -11.69
N MET A 48 0.03 -10.39 -10.99
CA MET A 48 -1.18 -9.75 -11.50
C MET A 48 -0.92 -8.47 -12.31
N LEU A 49 0.20 -7.79 -12.06
CA LEU A 49 0.58 -6.57 -12.79
C LEU A 49 1.65 -6.90 -13.84
N PRO A 50 1.49 -6.42 -15.10
CA PRO A 50 2.51 -6.55 -16.12
C PRO A 50 3.86 -6.00 -15.64
N GLU A 51 4.97 -6.63 -16.05
CA GLU A 51 6.32 -6.18 -15.69
C GLU A 51 6.51 -4.69 -15.97
N GLY A 52 6.86 -3.92 -14.93
CA GLY A 52 7.08 -2.46 -15.02
C GLY A 52 5.93 -1.57 -14.54
N GLU A 53 4.70 -2.10 -14.37
CA GLU A 53 3.57 -1.26 -13.96
C GLU A 53 3.45 -1.05 -12.45
N LEU A 54 3.97 -1.96 -11.63
CA LEU A 54 3.85 -1.90 -10.17
C LEU A 54 4.54 -0.65 -9.57
N GLY A 55 5.65 -0.24 -10.16
CA GLY A 55 6.31 1.03 -9.82
C GLY A 55 5.46 2.24 -10.21
N ASN A 56 4.86 2.23 -11.39
CA ASN A 56 4.06 3.34 -11.92
C ASN A 56 2.68 3.47 -11.27
N ALA A 57 2.02 2.35 -10.96
CA ALA A 57 0.66 2.33 -10.45
C ALA A 57 0.50 3.06 -9.11
N TYR A 58 1.55 3.05 -8.29
CA TYR A 58 1.56 3.70 -6.97
C TYR A 58 2.48 4.93 -6.89
N ALA A 59 3.26 5.23 -7.93
CA ALA A 59 4.24 6.33 -7.92
C ALA A 59 3.60 7.67 -7.56
N PHE A 60 2.49 8.02 -8.21
CA PHE A 60 1.77 9.27 -7.97
C PHE A 60 1.27 9.39 -6.51
N ARG A 61 0.83 8.27 -5.93
CA ARG A 61 0.33 8.26 -4.56
C ARG A 61 1.46 8.33 -3.53
N VAL A 62 2.56 7.63 -3.79
CA VAL A 62 3.79 7.73 -2.98
C VAL A 62 4.35 9.16 -3.01
N GLU A 63 4.30 9.83 -4.16
CA GLU A 63 4.71 11.23 -4.29
C GLU A 63 3.84 12.17 -3.44
N GLN A 64 2.51 12.00 -3.46
CA GLN A 64 1.60 12.78 -2.59
C GLN A 64 1.85 12.53 -1.10
N MET A 65 2.05 11.28 -0.70
CA MET A 65 2.41 10.94 0.68
C MET A 65 3.74 11.59 1.09
N ALA A 66 4.74 11.58 0.21
CA ALA A 66 6.02 12.24 0.46
C ALA A 66 5.87 13.77 0.59
N ASP A 67 5.03 14.42 -0.22
CA ASP A 67 4.74 15.85 -0.10
C ASP A 67 4.08 16.20 1.24
N CYS A 68 3.08 15.41 1.67
CA CYS A 68 2.46 15.57 2.99
C CYS A 68 3.50 15.49 4.11
N LEU A 69 4.42 14.51 4.07
CA LEU A 69 5.49 14.40 5.06
C LEU A 69 6.45 15.59 5.02
N CYS A 70 6.82 16.08 3.83
CA CYS A 70 7.70 17.25 3.69
C CYS A 70 7.08 18.53 4.27
N ARG A 71 5.75 18.60 4.32
CA ARG A 71 4.97 19.73 4.83
C ARG A 71 4.51 19.54 6.27
N GLU A 72 4.92 18.44 6.92
CA GLU A 72 4.45 18.02 8.25
C GLU A 72 2.91 17.88 8.33
N ASP A 73 2.26 17.64 7.19
CA ASP A 73 0.82 17.41 7.08
C ASP A 73 0.50 15.94 7.34
N PHE A 74 0.53 15.57 8.62
CA PHE A 74 0.29 14.19 9.05
C PHE A 74 -1.15 13.72 8.81
N GLU A 75 -2.12 14.64 8.89
CA GLU A 75 -3.52 14.32 8.59
C GLU A 75 -3.70 14.04 7.09
N GLY A 76 -3.13 14.88 6.23
CA GLY A 76 -3.09 14.66 4.79
C GLY A 76 -2.42 13.33 4.44
N PHE A 77 -1.29 13.01 5.10
CA PHE A 77 -0.63 11.73 4.93
C PHE A 77 -1.54 10.53 5.29
N CYS A 78 -2.21 10.60 6.45
CA CYS A 78 -3.15 9.54 6.86
C CYS A 78 -4.30 9.38 5.87
N ASN A 79 -4.85 10.49 5.37
CA ASN A 79 -5.94 10.47 4.38
C ASN A 79 -5.50 9.83 3.05
N GLN A 80 -4.26 10.10 2.61
CA GLN A 80 -3.69 9.45 1.42
C GLN A 80 -3.54 7.94 1.61
N TRP A 81 -3.25 7.50 2.84
CA TRP A 81 -3.15 6.08 3.20
C TRP A 81 -4.49 5.38 3.20
N VAL A 82 -5.51 5.98 3.83
CA VAL A 82 -6.88 5.45 3.82
C VAL A 82 -7.40 5.29 2.40
N ALA A 83 -7.28 6.35 1.60
CA ALA A 83 -7.73 6.33 0.21
C ALA A 83 -7.00 5.29 -0.66
N LEU A 84 -5.81 4.83 -0.28
CA LEU A 84 -5.10 3.75 -0.98
C LEU A 84 -5.76 2.41 -0.68
N LEU A 85 -5.98 2.14 0.59
CA LEU A 85 -6.55 0.88 1.04
C LEU A 85 -7.97 0.71 0.49
N GLU A 86 -8.77 1.77 0.49
CA GLU A 86 -10.11 1.78 -0.14
C GLU A 86 -10.04 1.48 -1.64
N GLN A 87 -9.10 2.09 -2.37
CA GLN A 87 -8.93 1.83 -3.80
C GLN A 87 -8.54 0.36 -4.08
N GLU A 88 -7.66 -0.23 -3.26
CA GLU A 88 -7.27 -1.63 -3.42
C GLU A 88 -8.42 -2.59 -3.05
N GLU A 89 -9.22 -2.25 -2.02
CA GLU A 89 -10.42 -2.99 -1.66
C GLU A 89 -11.45 -3.01 -2.80
N GLU A 90 -11.69 -1.87 -3.46
CA GLU A 90 -12.58 -1.77 -4.62
C GLU A 90 -12.12 -2.65 -5.78
N LYS A 91 -10.81 -2.63 -6.09
CA LYS A 91 -10.23 -3.48 -7.16
C LYS A 91 -10.42 -4.96 -6.87
N VAL A 92 -10.17 -5.38 -5.64
CA VAL A 92 -10.34 -6.79 -5.23
C VAL A 92 -11.83 -7.18 -5.26
N SER A 93 -12.71 -6.29 -4.82
CA SER A 93 -14.16 -6.52 -4.83
C SER A 93 -14.73 -6.62 -6.25
N GLY A 94 -14.20 -5.83 -7.19
CA GLY A 94 -14.59 -5.88 -8.61
C GLY A 94 -14.12 -7.12 -9.36
N LEU A 95 -13.07 -7.82 -8.87
CA LEU A 95 -12.62 -9.08 -9.44
C LEU A 95 -13.56 -10.26 -9.11
N GLY A 96 -14.34 -10.16 -8.03
CA GLY A 96 -15.35 -11.15 -7.65
C GLY A 96 -16.63 -11.12 -8.50
N THR A 97 -16.81 -10.10 -9.35
CA THR A 97 -18.05 -9.86 -10.10
C THR A 97 -17.96 -10.14 -11.60
N GLN A 98 -16.84 -10.67 -12.11
CA GLN A 98 -16.80 -11.12 -13.51
C GLN A 98 -17.65 -12.40 -13.68
N PRO A 99 -18.81 -12.34 -14.36
CA PRO A 99 -19.52 -13.55 -14.74
C PRO A 99 -18.66 -14.28 -15.77
N GLY A 100 -18.44 -15.57 -15.55
CA GLY A 100 -17.57 -16.39 -16.38
C GLY A 100 -17.82 -16.20 -17.88
N SER A 101 -16.75 -15.90 -18.63
CA SER A 101 -16.74 -16.22 -20.06
C SER A 101 -16.65 -17.73 -20.20
N CYS A 102 -17.80 -18.32 -20.52
CA CYS A 102 -17.89 -19.59 -21.23
C CYS A 102 -18.16 -19.25 -22.70
#